data_AF-A0A7W0MWE1-F1
#
_entry.id   AF-A0A7W0MWE1-F1
#
_cell.length_a   1.000
_cell.length_b   1.000
_cell.length_c   1.000
_cell.angle_alpha   90.00
_cell.angle_beta   90.00
_cell.angle_gamma   90.00
#
_symmetry.space_group_name_H-M   'P 1'
#
loop_
_entity.id
_entity.type
_entity.pdbx_description
1 polymer ?
#
loop_
_entity_poly.entity_id
_entity_poly.type
_entity_poly.pdbx_seq_one_letter_code
_entity_poly.pdbx_strand_id
1 'polypeptide(L)'
;MHRPSPLADPHRLIRRVYAYVAYRLGDGPEAEDATSQTFERALRCRRTYDEARGEPVSWLLGIARNVIAERLSAPRLEPVEPPDVEARGVSSRRPSSGSRSPMLSRSSTSASAS
;
A
#
# COMPACT_ATOMS: atom_id res chain seq x y z
N MET A 1 -13.70 -21.48 31.77
CA MET A 1 -14.47 -21.74 30.54
C MET A 1 -13.70 -21.14 29.36
N HIS A 2 -13.26 -21.96 28.40
CA HIS A 2 -12.57 -21.48 27.21
C HIS A 2 -13.65 -20.98 26.23
N ARG A 3 -13.73 -19.67 25.96
CA ARG A 3 -14.66 -19.14 24.95
C ARG A 3 -14.24 -19.73 23.60
N PRO A 4 -15.13 -20.41 22.87
CA PRO A 4 -14.74 -21.01 21.59
C PRO A 4 -14.27 -19.91 20.65
N SER A 5 -13.08 -20.11 20.09
CA SER A 5 -12.52 -19.19 19.10
C SER A 5 -13.26 -19.40 17.78
N PRO A 6 -13.87 -18.35 17.19
CA PRO A 6 -14.50 -18.48 15.88
C PRO A 6 -13.50 -18.84 14.76
N LEU A 7 -12.20 -18.67 15.02
CA LEU A 7 -11.12 -18.92 14.07
C LEU A 7 -10.31 -20.16 14.45
N ALA A 8 -10.92 -21.14 15.13
CA ALA A 8 -10.23 -22.35 15.60
C ALA A 8 -9.68 -23.24 14.47
N ASP A 9 -10.35 -23.26 13.30
CA ASP A 9 -9.92 -24.02 12.12
C ASP A 9 -9.76 -23.08 10.91
N PRO A 10 -8.64 -22.35 10.80
CA PRO A 10 -8.45 -21.37 9.74
C PRO A 10 -8.45 -22.02 8.35
N HIS A 11 -7.91 -23.23 8.17
CA HIS A 11 -7.83 -23.86 6.85
C HIS A 11 -9.22 -24.13 6.26
N ARG A 12 -10.15 -24.69 7.04
CA ARG A 12 -11.52 -24.92 6.58
C ARG A 12 -12.25 -23.62 6.31
N LEU A 13 -12.08 -22.63 7.20
CA LEU A 13 -12.73 -21.33 7.07
C LEU A 13 -12.24 -20.57 5.84
N ILE A 14 -10.92 -20.57 5.58
CA ILE A 14 -10.31 -19.95 4.40
C ILE A 14 -10.90 -20.57 3.13
N ARG A 15 -10.94 -21.91 3.03
CA ARG A 15 -11.54 -22.58 1.86
C ARG A 15 -13.00 -22.18 1.65
N ARG A 16 -13.78 -22.05 2.72
CA ARG A 16 -15.21 -21.70 2.62
C ARG A 16 -15.44 -20.25 2.23
N VAL A 17 -14.66 -19.33 2.80
CA VAL A 17 -14.71 -17.89 2.47
C VAL A 17 -14.20 -17.67 1.05
N TYR A 18 -13.07 -18.26 0.68
CA TYR A 18 -12.52 -18.18 -0.68
C TYR A 18 -13.52 -18.66 -1.72
N ALA A 19 -14.12 -19.83 -1.53
CA ALA A 19 -15.13 -20.35 -2.47
C ALA A 19 -16.34 -19.40 -2.61
N TYR A 20 -16.79 -18.78 -1.51
CA TYR A 20 -17.89 -17.82 -1.54
C TYR A 20 -17.51 -16.52 -2.27
N VAL A 21 -16.31 -16.00 -2.02
CA VAL A 21 -15.80 -14.79 -2.65
C VAL A 21 -15.53 -15.02 -4.13
N ALA A 22 -14.86 -16.13 -4.49
CA ALA A 22 -14.56 -16.48 -5.87
C ALA A 22 -15.84 -16.66 -6.71
N TYR A 23 -16.90 -17.21 -6.12
CA TYR A 23 -18.22 -17.28 -6.76
C TYR A 23 -18.80 -15.90 -7.12
N ARG A 24 -18.40 -14.82 -6.43
CA ARG A 24 -18.93 -13.46 -6.62
C ARG A 24 -18.03 -12.54 -7.43
N LEU A 25 -16.72 -12.65 -7.26
CA LEU A 25 -15.73 -11.75 -7.88
C LEU A 25 -14.94 -12.40 -9.02
N GLY A 26 -15.06 -13.72 -9.20
CA GLY A 26 -14.10 -14.50 -10.00
C GLY A 26 -12.99 -15.07 -9.12
N ASP A 27 -12.32 -16.11 -9.59
CA ASP A 27 -11.16 -16.69 -8.92
C ASP A 27 -9.90 -15.83 -9.10
N GLY A 28 -8.79 -16.28 -8.50
CA GLY A 28 -7.49 -15.61 -8.62
C GLY A 28 -7.26 -14.50 -7.58
N PRO A 29 -6.37 -13.52 -7.90
CA PRO A 29 -5.84 -12.56 -6.93
C PRO A 29 -6.92 -11.77 -6.18
N GLU A 30 -8.01 -11.42 -6.87
CA GLU A 30 -9.07 -10.60 -6.29
C GLU A 30 -9.86 -11.36 -5.22
N ALA A 31 -10.04 -12.67 -5.40
CA ALA A 31 -10.63 -13.52 -4.39
C ALA A 31 -9.67 -13.77 -3.21
N GLU A 32 -8.38 -13.89 -3.47
CA GLU A 32 -7.35 -14.06 -2.42
C GLU A 32 -7.26 -12.82 -1.52
N ASP A 33 -7.23 -11.63 -2.10
CA ASP A 33 -7.17 -10.37 -1.38
C ASP A 33 -8.46 -10.11 -0.58
N ALA A 34 -9.63 -10.31 -1.19
CA ALA A 34 -10.91 -10.19 -0.48
C ALA A 34 -11.07 -11.22 0.65
N THR A 35 -10.53 -12.44 0.49
CA THR A 35 -10.48 -13.44 1.56
C THR A 35 -9.57 -12.97 2.69
N SER A 36 -8.36 -12.49 2.37
CA SER A 36 -7.41 -11.97 3.35
C SER A 36 -8.00 -10.80 4.16
N GLN A 37 -8.62 -9.84 3.47
CA GLN A 37 -9.29 -8.71 4.09
C GLN A 37 -10.46 -9.13 5.00
N THR A 38 -11.18 -10.19 4.64
CA THR A 38 -12.25 -10.76 5.48
C THR A 38 -11.68 -11.26 6.81
N PHE A 39 -10.59 -12.04 6.78
CA PHE A 39 -9.95 -12.55 7.99
C PHE A 39 -9.30 -11.45 8.83
N GLU A 40 -8.70 -10.45 8.19
CA GLU A 40 -8.13 -9.28 8.87
C GLU A 40 -9.21 -8.53 9.68
N ARG A 41 -10.38 -8.28 9.07
CA ARG A 41 -11.53 -7.69 9.77
C ARG A 41 -12.06 -8.60 10.86
N ALA A 42 -12.19 -9.90 10.60
CA ALA A 42 -12.63 -10.88 11.58
C ALA A 42 -11.71 -10.92 12.81
N LEU A 43 -10.39 -10.83 12.63
CA LEU A 43 -9.43 -10.76 13.73
C LEU A 43 -9.66 -9.51 14.60
N ARG A 44 -9.90 -8.35 13.98
CA ARG A 44 -10.22 -7.11 14.69
C ARG A 44 -11.52 -7.18 15.48
N CYS A 45 -12.57 -7.78 14.91
CA CYS A 45 -13.88 -7.87 15.57
C CYS A 45 -14.15 -9.21 16.26
N ARG A 46 -13.16 -10.10 16.45
CA ARG A 46 -13.35 -11.46 17.01
C ARG A 46 -14.13 -11.51 18.33
N ARG A 47 -14.09 -10.44 19.12
CA ARG A 47 -14.80 -10.32 20.41
C ARG A 47 -16.32 -10.21 20.26
N THR A 48 -16.80 -9.80 19.09
CA THR A 48 -18.23 -9.65 18.77
C THR A 48 -18.88 -10.95 18.30
N TYR A 49 -18.10 -12.00 18.05
CA TYR A 49 -18.65 -13.29 17.69
C TYR A 49 -19.45 -13.87 18.87
N ASP A 50 -20.67 -14.31 18.57
CA ASP A 50 -21.59 -14.91 19.52
C ASP A 50 -22.07 -16.24 18.93
N GLU A 51 -21.73 -17.34 19.61
CA GLU A 51 -22.10 -18.69 19.19
C GLU A 51 -23.61 -18.93 19.23
N ALA A 52 -24.35 -18.19 20.05
CA ALA A 52 -25.80 -18.27 20.10
C ALA A 52 -26.46 -17.72 18.83
N ARG A 53 -25.73 -16.91 18.04
CA ARG A 53 -26.21 -16.32 16.78
C ARG A 53 -25.88 -17.17 15.55
N GLY A 54 -25.08 -18.24 15.71
CA GLY A 54 -24.78 -19.19 14.65
C GLY A 54 -23.29 -19.56 14.53
N GLU A 55 -22.99 -20.37 13.52
CA GLU A 55 -21.63 -20.89 13.29
C GLU A 55 -20.61 -19.80 12.90
N PRO A 56 -19.31 -20.00 13.16
CA PRO A 56 -18.28 -19.06 12.75
C PRO A 56 -18.23 -18.78 11.23
N VAL A 57 -18.62 -19.77 10.42
CA VAL A 57 -18.71 -19.62 8.96
C VAL A 57 -19.74 -18.56 8.59
N SER A 58 -20.94 -18.59 9.16
CA SER A 58 -21.99 -17.63 8.79
C SER A 58 -21.61 -16.20 9.18
N TRP A 59 -20.95 -16.04 10.34
CA TRP A 59 -20.39 -14.77 10.78
C TRP A 59 -19.31 -14.24 9.80
N LEU A 60 -18.37 -15.09 9.37
CA LEU A 60 -17.35 -14.73 8.39
C LEU A 60 -17.95 -14.39 7.02
N LEU A 61 -18.97 -15.11 6.56
CA LEU A 61 -19.65 -14.82 5.29
C LEU A 61 -20.36 -13.46 5.33
N GLY A 62 -20.86 -13.04 6.49
CA GLY A 62 -21.39 -11.70 6.69
C GLY A 62 -20.31 -10.62 6.50
N ILE A 63 -19.12 -10.82 7.05
CA ILE A 63 -17.97 -9.92 6.86
C ILE A 63 -17.54 -9.91 5.39
N ALA A 64 -17.43 -11.08 4.75
CA ALA A 64 -17.06 -11.21 3.34
C ALA A 64 -18.05 -10.49 2.42
N ARG A 65 -19.35 -10.56 2.72
CA ARG A 65 -20.37 -9.81 1.99
C ARG A 65 -20.13 -8.30 2.02
N ASN A 66 -19.76 -7.75 3.17
CA ASN A 66 -19.46 -6.32 3.29
C ASN A 66 -18.21 -5.96 2.50
N VAL A 67 -17.15 -6.78 2.57
CA VAL A 67 -15.94 -6.62 1.75
C VAL A 67 -16.26 -6.59 0.25
N ILE A 68 -17.07 -7.53 -0.23
CA ILE A 68 -17.49 -7.58 -1.63
C ILE A 68 -18.31 -6.32 -2.00
N ALA A 69 -19.26 -5.93 -1.16
CA ALA A 69 -20.09 -4.76 -1.41
C ALA A 69 -19.27 -3.47 -1.51
N GLU A 70 -18.28 -3.29 -0.63
CA GLU A 70 -17.36 -2.16 -0.68
C GLU A 70 -16.53 -2.13 -1.96
N ARG A 71 -16.03 -3.28 -2.42
CA ARG A 71 -15.27 -3.38 -3.68
C ARG A 71 -16.11 -3.04 -4.91
N LEU A 72 -17.36 -3.49 -4.92
CA LEU A 72 -18.29 -3.19 -6.02
C LEU A 72 -18.79 -1.74 -5.98
N SER A 73 -18.76 -1.11 -4.82
CA SER A 73 -19.17 0.30 -4.64
C SER A 73 -18.03 1.29 -4.85
N ALA A 74 -16.78 0.84 -4.76
CA ALA A 74 -15.61 1.69 -4.94
C ALA A 74 -15.51 2.16 -6.40
N PRO A 75 -15.41 3.48 -6.66
CA PRO A 75 -15.09 3.96 -8.00
C PRO A 75 -13.77 3.36 -8.43
N ARG A 76 -13.69 2.90 -9.68
CA ARG A 76 -12.45 2.39 -10.27
C ARG A 76 -11.41 3.49 -10.19
N LEU A 77 -10.48 3.37 -9.25
CA LEU A 77 -9.33 4.26 -9.18
C LEU A 77 -8.51 3.95 -10.42
N GLU A 78 -8.46 4.90 -11.34
CA GLU A 78 -7.52 4.85 -12.45
C GLU A 78 -6.11 4.64 -11.87
N PRO A 79 -5.34 3.67 -12.38
CA PRO A 79 -3.95 3.51 -11.98
C PRO A 79 -3.24 4.85 -12.14
N VAL A 80 -2.85 5.46 -11.02
CA VAL A 80 -1.97 6.62 -11.05
C VAL A 80 -0.62 6.07 -11.49
N GLU A 81 -0.29 6.28 -12.77
CA GLU A 81 1.07 6.07 -13.28
C GLU A 81 2.03 6.77 -12.30
N PRO A 82 2.96 6.03 -11.66
CA PRO A 82 3.91 6.66 -10.77
C PRO A 82 4.66 7.73 -11.58
N PRO A 83 4.79 8.98 -11.08
CA PRO A 83 5.54 9.98 -11.80
C PRO A 83 6.93 9.43 -12.06
N ASP A 84 7.39 9.49 -13.32
CA ASP A 84 8.76 9.16 -13.71
C ASP A 84 9.71 9.90 -12.78
N VAL A 85 10.18 9.21 -11.75
CA VAL A 85 11.25 9.68 -10.89
C VAL A 85 12.51 9.57 -11.72
N GLU A 86 12.71 10.55 -12.61
CA GLU A 86 14.02 10.85 -13.17
C GLU A 86 14.96 10.96 -11.97
N ALA A 87 15.82 9.96 -11.83
CA ALA A 87 16.96 9.98 -10.95
C ALA A 87 17.90 11.09 -11.42
N ARG A 88 17.55 12.35 -11.17
CA ARG A 88 18.46 13.48 -11.29
C ARG A 88 19.51 13.28 -10.23
N GLY A 89 20.65 12.77 -10.71
CA GLY A 89 21.82 12.46 -9.91
C GLY A 89 22.09 13.55 -8.90
N VAL A 90 22.22 13.14 -7.64
CA VAL A 90 22.81 13.95 -6.58
C VAL A 90 24.21 14.33 -7.05
N SER A 91 24.33 15.51 -7.65
CA SER A 91 25.62 16.10 -7.96
C SER A 91 26.17 16.62 -6.64
N SER A 92 27.00 15.78 -6.02
CA SER A 92 27.81 16.12 -4.85
C SER A 92 28.70 17.31 -5.20
N ARG A 93 28.20 18.53 -4.95
CA ARG A 93 29.01 19.74 -5.01
C ARG A 93 29.74 19.89 -3.69
N ARG A 94 30.89 19.21 -3.57
CA ARG A 94 31.94 19.59 -2.60
C ARG A 94 32.31 21.07 -2.85
N PRO A 95 32.27 21.97 -1.86
CA PRO A 95 32.97 23.24 -2.01
C PRO A 95 34.48 22.96 -1.92
N SER A 96 35.16 23.09 -3.07
CA SER A 96 36.61 23.11 -3.15
C SER A 96 37.13 24.37 -2.45
N SER A 97 37.70 24.17 -1.26
CA SER A 97 38.59 25.12 -0.61
C SER A 97 39.86 25.28 -1.44
N GLY A 98 40.24 26.53 -1.69
CA GLY A 98 41.56 26.89 -2.20
C GLY A 98 41.61 27.24 -3.67
N SER A 99 41.61 28.54 -3.98
CA SER A 99 42.63 29.13 -4.84
C SER A 99 42.45 30.65 -4.89
N ARG A 100 43.37 31.41 -4.27
CA ARG A 100 43.53 32.83 -4.57
C ARG A 100 44.98 33.22 -4.39
N SER A 101 45.74 33.10 -5.48
CA SER A 101 46.84 33.97 -5.93
C SER A 101 47.56 33.30 -7.12
N PRO A 102 48.35 34.02 -7.94
CA PRO A 102 48.13 35.32 -8.58
C PRO A 102 48.59 35.33 -10.07
N MET A 103 48.53 36.52 -10.70
CA MET A 103 49.09 36.91 -12.03
C MET A 103 48.40 36.29 -13.26
N LEU A 104 48.09 37.01 -14.33
CA LEU A 104 48.94 37.87 -15.18
C LEU A 104 48.06 39.02 -15.74
N SER A 105 48.48 40.28 -15.61
CA SER A 105 49.10 41.08 -16.67
C SER A 105 48.44 40.99 -18.05
N ARG A 106 47.81 42.09 -18.47
CA ARG A 106 47.96 42.64 -19.82
C ARG A 106 47.45 44.08 -19.90
N SER A 107 48.45 44.96 -19.98
CA SER A 107 48.56 46.18 -20.79
C SER A 107 47.35 46.61 -21.62
N SER A 108 47.04 47.91 -21.56
CA SER A 108 47.24 48.89 -22.66
C SER A 108 46.51 50.19 -22.29
N THR A 109 47.20 51.30 -22.01
CA THR A 109 47.80 52.28 -22.93
C THR A 109 46.83 53.42 -23.29
N SER A 110 47.40 54.63 -23.22
CA SER A 110 46.96 55.89 -23.85
C SER A 110 45.98 56.74 -23.05
N ALA A 111 46.11 58.06 -22.92
CA ALA A 111 47.16 59.03 -23.16
C ALA A 111 46.60 60.39 -22.69
N SER A 112 47.48 61.21 -22.12
CA SER A 112 47.66 62.66 -22.36
C SER A 112 46.44 63.58 -22.26
N ALA A 113 46.39 64.51 -21.31
CA ALA A 113 47.21 65.72 -21.14
C ALA A 113 46.38 66.96 -21.52
N SER A 114 46.18 67.85 -20.54
CA SER A 114 46.55 69.27 -20.57
C SER A 114 46.02 69.96 -19.32
#